data_AF-A0A645GIJ1-F1
#
_entry.id   AF-A0A645GIJ1-F1
#
_cell.length_a   1.000
_cell.length_b   1.000
_cell.length_c   1.000
_cell.angle_alpha   90.00
_cell.angle_beta   90.00
_cell.angle_gamma   90.00
#
_symmetry.space_group_name_H-M   'P 1'
#
loop_
_entity.id
_entity.type
_entity.pdbx_description
1 polymer ?
#
loop_
_entity_poly.entity_id
_entity_poly.type
_entity_poly.pdbx_seq_one_letter_code
_entity_poly.pdbx_strand_id
1 'polypeptide(L)'
;MLSDVTGIMGVISQNVHTLSSLTYSREFETEADRGAVELLIANHIDPNGMTKLLLHLQKESSGFMPQILSTHPLTAHRITKVEELKKELSYQPKEQPWMKKIFETLKK
;
A
#
# COMPACT_ATOMS: atom_id res chain seq x y z
N MET A 1 1.84 40.08 7.64
CA MET A 1 2.17 39.08 8.68
C MET A 1 0.94 38.21 9.00
N LEU A 2 -0.12 38.71 9.67
CA LEU A 2 -1.33 37.88 9.92
C LEU A 2 -2.15 37.61 8.65
N SER A 3 -2.29 38.61 7.78
CA SER A 3 -3.03 38.50 6.52
C SER A 3 -2.47 37.44 5.57
N ASP A 4 -1.14 37.27 5.56
CA ASP A 4 -0.46 36.31 4.68
C ASP A 4 -0.70 34.87 5.16
N VAL A 5 -0.70 34.63 6.48
CA VAL A 5 -0.97 33.32 7.08
C VAL A 5 -2.43 32.90 6.85
N THR A 6 -3.38 33.83 6.94
CA THR A 6 -4.80 33.54 6.64
C THR A 6 -5.02 33.27 5.16
N GLY A 7 -4.33 34.01 4.27
CA GLY A 7 -4.37 33.79 2.82
C GLY A 7 -3.77 32.44 2.41
N ILE A 8 -2.59 32.09 2.93
CA ILE A 8 -1.95 30.79 2.71
C ILE A 8 -2.81 29.66 3.28
N MET A 9 -3.36 29.82 4.48
CA MET A 9 -4.27 28.83 5.08
C MET A 9 -5.54 28.63 4.24
N GLY A 10 -6.09 29.70 3.64
CA GLY A 10 -7.23 29.62 2.73
C GLY A 10 -6.93 28.85 1.44
N VAL A 11 -5.77 29.12 0.82
CA VAL A 11 -5.31 28.40 -0.39
C VAL A 11 -5.01 26.94 -0.08
N ILE A 12 -4.38 26.64 1.06
CA ILE A 12 -4.14 25.26 1.50
C ILE A 12 -5.47 24.56 1.72
N SER A 13 -6.39 25.16 2.50
CA SER A 13 -7.72 24.59 2.81
C SER A 13 -8.54 24.28 1.55
N GLN A 14 -8.56 25.21 0.58
CA GLN A 14 -9.25 25.02 -0.70
C GLN A 14 -8.61 23.92 -1.56
N ASN A 15 -7.32 23.69 -1.42
CA ASN A 15 -6.56 22.70 -2.19
C ASN A 15 -6.21 21.42 -1.41
N VAL A 16 -6.76 21.22 -0.19
CA VAL A 16 -6.54 20.00 0.60
C VAL A 16 -6.92 18.75 -0.18
N HIS A 17 -7.99 18.82 -1.00
CA HIS A 17 -8.38 17.70 -1.87
C HIS A 17 -7.32 17.39 -2.94
N THR A 18 -6.72 18.42 -3.54
CA THR A 18 -5.62 18.27 -4.50
C THR A 18 -4.35 17.73 -3.82
N LEU A 19 -4.01 18.25 -2.64
CA LEU A 19 -2.88 17.75 -1.85
C LEU A 19 -3.08 16.28 -1.43
N SER A 20 -4.30 15.92 -1.02
CA SER A 20 -4.69 14.54 -0.75
C SER A 20 -4.65 13.64 -1.98
N SER A 21 -4.68 14.20 -3.20
CA SER A 21 -4.52 13.47 -4.46
C SER A 21 -3.06 13.41 -4.94
N LEU A 22 -2.17 14.24 -4.38
CA LEU A 22 -0.73 14.21 -4.60
C LEU A 22 -0.03 13.16 -3.72
N THR A 23 -0.57 12.86 -2.55
CA THR A 23 -0.42 11.53 -1.95
C THR A 23 -0.89 10.52 -3.01
N TYR A 24 -0.06 9.53 -3.39
CA TYR A 24 -0.23 8.76 -4.64
C TYR A 24 -1.70 8.50 -4.96
N SER A 25 -2.12 8.90 -6.17
CA SER A 25 -3.52 8.83 -6.55
C SER A 25 -4.04 7.39 -6.41
N ARG A 26 -5.34 7.23 -6.16
CA ARG A 26 -5.96 5.90 -6.00
C ARG A 26 -5.69 5.01 -7.21
N GLU A 27 -5.62 5.62 -8.39
CA GLU A 27 -5.32 4.96 -9.65
C GLU A 27 -3.87 4.41 -9.67
N PHE A 28 -2.89 5.19 -9.19
CA PHE A 28 -1.50 4.72 -9.10
C PHE A 28 -1.30 3.60 -8.08
N GLU A 29 -1.96 3.67 -6.93
CA GLU A 29 -1.93 2.54 -5.97
C GLU A 29 -2.55 1.29 -6.56
N THR A 30 -3.65 1.43 -7.31
CA THR A 30 -4.32 0.30 -7.96
C THR A 30 -3.42 -0.36 -9.01
N GLU A 31 -2.73 0.45 -9.81
CA GLU A 31 -1.81 -0.06 -10.83
C GLU A 31 -0.57 -0.71 -10.20
N ALA A 32 -0.02 -0.10 -9.15
CA ALA A 32 1.09 -0.67 -8.39
C ALA A 32 0.69 -2.01 -7.74
N ASP A 33 -0.51 -2.09 -7.17
CA ASP A 33 -1.04 -3.29 -6.55
C ASP A 33 -1.25 -4.42 -7.57
N ARG A 34 -1.75 -4.08 -8.76
CA ARG A 34 -1.87 -5.02 -9.88
C ARG A 34 -0.50 -5.57 -10.28
N GLY A 35 0.46 -4.69 -10.55
CA GLY A 35 1.81 -5.08 -10.95
C GLY A 35 2.50 -5.94 -9.89
N ALA A 36 2.27 -5.65 -8.60
CA ALA A 36 2.78 -6.46 -7.49
C ALA A 36 2.19 -7.88 -7.50
N VAL A 37 0.86 -8.02 -7.65
CA VAL A 37 0.21 -9.34 -7.72
C VAL A 37 0.72 -10.15 -8.91
N GLU A 38 0.79 -9.54 -10.10
CA GLU A 38 1.30 -10.19 -11.31
C GLU A 38 2.74 -10.65 -11.14
N LEU A 39 3.60 -9.82 -10.54
CA LEU A 39 5.00 -10.15 -10.27
C LEU A 39 5.14 -11.31 -9.28
N LEU A 40 4.35 -11.33 -8.21
CA LEU A 40 4.35 -12.43 -7.23
C LEU A 40 3.98 -13.75 -7.90
N ILE A 41 2.90 -13.74 -8.69
CA ILE A 41 2.43 -14.93 -9.42
C ILE A 41 3.48 -15.41 -10.42
N ALA A 42 4.07 -14.51 -11.21
CA ALA A 42 5.11 -14.84 -12.18
C ALA A 42 6.35 -15.49 -11.55
N ASN A 43 6.62 -15.19 -10.27
CA ASN A 43 7.74 -15.75 -9.50
C ASN A 43 7.35 -16.94 -8.61
N HIS A 44 6.13 -17.47 -8.76
CA HIS A 44 5.57 -18.53 -7.90
C HIS A 44 5.57 -18.17 -6.41
N ILE A 45 5.44 -16.89 -6.07
CA ILE A 45 5.30 -16.41 -4.70
C ILE A 45 3.80 -16.27 -4.39
N ASP A 46 3.39 -16.64 -3.18
CA ASP A 46 1.99 -16.56 -2.75
C ASP A 46 1.49 -15.09 -2.66
N PRO A 47 0.59 -14.62 -3.55
CA PRO A 47 0.04 -13.27 -3.50
C PRO A 47 -0.81 -13.00 -2.26
N ASN A 48 -1.24 -14.04 -1.51
CA ASN A 48 -1.88 -13.83 -0.21
C ASN A 48 -0.96 -13.10 0.80
N GLY A 49 0.36 -13.16 0.61
CA GLY A 49 1.31 -12.37 1.41
C GLY A 49 1.05 -10.87 1.33
N MET A 50 0.61 -10.37 0.17
CA MET A 50 0.29 -8.97 -0.04
C MET A 50 -0.95 -8.53 0.75
N THR A 51 -2.05 -9.28 0.66
CA THR A 51 -3.25 -9.00 1.47
C THR A 51 -2.93 -9.02 2.96
N LYS A 52 -2.15 -10.01 3.41
CA LYS A 52 -1.72 -10.12 4.82
C LYS A 52 -0.92 -8.92 5.27
N LEU A 53 0.00 -8.42 4.43
CA LEU A 53 0.77 -7.21 4.71
C LEU A 53 -0.14 -5.98 4.84
N LEU A 54 -1.07 -5.78 3.90
CA LEU A 54 -2.00 -4.65 3.94
C LEU A 54 -2.90 -4.69 5.18
N LEU A 55 -3.44 -5.86 5.54
CA LEU A 55 -4.23 -6.04 6.76
C LEU A 55 -3.40 -5.79 8.03
N HIS A 56 -2.14 -6.23 8.05
CA HIS A 56 -1.24 -5.98 9.16
C HIS A 56 -0.98 -4.48 9.33
N LEU A 57 -0.64 -3.77 8.25
CA LEU A 57 -0.48 -2.31 8.27
C LEU A 57 -1.76 -1.59 8.73
N GLN A 58 -2.94 -2.09 8.35
CA GLN A 58 -4.22 -1.53 8.79
C GLN A 58 -4.35 -1.59 10.30
N LYS A 59 -4.04 -2.75 10.88
CA LYS A 59 -4.12 -2.98 12.32
C LYS A 59 -3.14 -2.11 13.10
N GLU A 60 -1.89 -2.04 12.64
CA GLU A 60 -0.81 -1.33 13.35
C GLU A 60 -0.90 0.20 13.20
N SER A 61 -1.60 0.71 12.17
CA SER A 61 -1.76 2.15 11.92
C SER A 61 -2.39 2.93 13.09
N SER A 62 -3.03 2.25 14.03
CA SER A 62 -3.65 2.82 15.23
C SER A 62 -2.65 3.33 16.28
N GLY A 63 -1.43 2.76 16.32
CA GLY A 63 -0.43 3.05 17.36
C GLY A 63 0.87 3.68 16.84
N PHE A 64 1.25 3.38 15.61
CA PHE A 64 2.42 3.93 14.93
C PHE A 64 2.14 3.93 13.43
N MET A 65 2.23 5.08 12.76
CA MET A 65 2.08 5.16 11.31
C MET A 65 3.44 4.93 10.65
N PRO A 66 3.65 3.81 9.94
CA PRO A 66 4.89 3.61 9.20
C PRO A 66 5.04 4.66 8.11
N GLN A 67 6.26 5.12 7.86
CA GLN A 67 6.55 6.19 6.89
C GLN A 67 6.04 5.88 5.47
N ILE A 68 5.97 4.59 5.10
CA ILE A 68 5.42 4.16 3.81
C ILE A 68 3.94 4.54 3.63
N LEU A 69 3.17 4.62 4.73
CA LEU A 69 1.76 5.02 4.68
C LEU A 69 1.57 6.52 4.48
N SER A 70 2.62 7.33 4.66
CA SER A 70 2.57 8.77 4.41
C SER A 70 2.54 9.10 2.92
N THR A 71 3.14 8.27 2.07
CA THR A 71 3.11 8.44 0.61
C THR A 71 2.14 7.48 -0.06
N HIS A 72 1.96 6.27 0.47
CA HIS A 72 1.07 5.23 -0.05
C HIS A 72 -0.07 4.95 0.95
N PRO A 73 -1.19 5.68 0.89
CA PRO A 73 -2.27 5.54 1.85
C PRO A 73 -2.85 4.14 1.79
N LEU A 74 -3.03 3.56 2.98
CA LEU A 74 -3.77 2.33 3.09
C LEU A 74 -5.26 2.62 3.06
N THR A 75 -5.97 2.01 2.12
CA THR A 75 -7.43 2.12 2.02
C THR A 75 -8.04 0.73 1.95
N ALA A 76 -9.27 0.58 2.46
CA ALA A 76 -10.02 -0.67 2.34
C ALA A 76 -10.17 -1.11 0.87
N HIS A 77 -10.25 -0.14 -0.05
CA HIS A 77 -10.33 -0.37 -1.49
C HIS A 77 -9.16 -1.20 -2.03
N ARG A 78 -7.92 -0.94 -1.59
CA ARG A 78 -6.74 -1.69 -2.03
C ARG A 78 -6.83 -3.17 -1.68
N ILE A 79 -7.24 -3.47 -0.44
CA ILE A 79 -7.41 -4.86 0.03
C ILE A 79 -8.45 -5.57 -0.83
N THR A 80 -9.62 -4.93 -1.06
CA THR A 80 -10.66 -5.48 -1.93
C THR A 80 -10.12 -5.71 -3.34
N LYS A 81 -9.35 -4.77 -3.89
CA LYS A 81 -8.86 -4.88 -5.26
C LYS A 81 -7.84 -6.01 -5.43
N VAL A 82 -6.92 -6.15 -4.49
CA VAL A 82 -5.96 -7.28 -4.47
C VAL A 82 -6.70 -8.61 -4.36
N GLU A 83 -7.75 -8.71 -3.54
CA GLU A 83 -8.57 -9.92 -3.45
C GLU A 83 -9.34 -10.25 -4.74
N GLU A 84 -9.83 -9.24 -5.47
CA GLU A 84 -10.43 -9.44 -6.81
C GLU A 84 -9.40 -9.97 -7.81
N LEU A 85 -8.23 -9.33 -7.90
CA LEU A 85 -7.16 -9.74 -8.82
C LEU A 85 -6.72 -11.19 -8.58
N LYS A 86 -6.61 -11.60 -7.31
CA LYS A 86 -6.26 -12.98 -6.94
C LYS A 86 -7.31 -14.01 -7.33
N LYS A 87 -8.58 -13.62 -7.49
CA LYS A 87 -9.65 -14.51 -7.97
C LYS A 87 -9.66 -14.64 -9.49
N GLU A 88 -9.29 -13.57 -10.18
CA GLU A 88 -9.17 -13.55 -11.65
C GLU A 88 -7.96 -14.36 -12.13
N LEU A 89 -6.87 -14.33 -11.37
CA LEU A 89 -5.60 -14.95 -11.75
C LEU A 89 -5.43 -16.32 -11.09
N SER A 90 -5.16 -17.35 -11.88
CA SER A 90 -4.75 -18.66 -11.37
C SER A 90 -3.27 -18.67 -11.03
N TYR A 91 -2.90 -19.18 -9.86
CA TYR A 91 -1.50 -19.24 -9.42
C TYR A 91 -1.22 -20.52 -8.62
N GLN A 92 0.04 -20.97 -8.67
CA GLN A 92 0.54 -22.13 -7.93
C GLN A 92 1.81 -21.71 -7.18
N PRO A 93 1.69 -21.34 -5.90
CA PRO A 93 2.84 -20.96 -5.10
C PRO A 93 3.83 -22.10 -4.97
N LYS A 94 5.13 -21.76 -4.96
CA LYS A 94 6.23 -22.67 -4.67
C LYS A 94 6.99 -22.15 -3.47
N GLU A 95 7.31 -23.03 -2.52
CA GLU A 95 8.14 -22.64 -1.39
C GLU A 95 9.52 -22.20 -1.90
N GLN A 96 10.00 -21.06 -1.40
CA GLN A 96 11.29 -20.48 -1.71
C GLN A 96 12.17 -20.56 -0.45
N PRO A 97 13.01 -21.60 -0.28
CA PRO A 97 13.75 -21.82 0.96
C PRO A 97 14.67 -20.65 1.35
N TRP A 98 15.22 -19.95 0.34
CA TRP A 98 16.06 -18.78 0.55
C TRP A 98 15.30 -17.60 1.17
N MET A 99 14.04 -17.37 0.79
CA MET A 99 13.20 -16.31 1.37
C MET A 99 12.98 -16.55 2.86
N LYS A 100 12.65 -17.79 3.24
CA LYS A 100 12.48 -18.19 4.64
C LYS A 100 13.77 -17.96 5.43
N LYS A 101 14.92 -18.37 4.88
CA LYS A 101 16.23 -18.17 5.52
C LYS A 101 16.53 -16.68 5.74
N ILE A 102 16.30 -15.82 4.75
CA ILE A 102 16.50 -14.38 4.86
C ILE A 102 15.57 -13.80 5.93
N PHE A 103 14.28 -14.14 5.90
CA PHE A 103 13.30 -13.60 6.84
C PHE A 103 13.64 -13.96 8.30
N GLU A 104 14.03 -15.21 8.57
CA GLU A 104 14.49 -15.62 9.91
C GLU A 104 15.79 -14.96 10.34
N THR A 105 16.63 -14.51 9.39
CA THR A 105 17.84 -13.74 9.71
C THR A 105 17.51 -12.32 10.11
N LEU A 106 16.56 -11.68 9.43
CA LEU A 106 16.14 -10.28 9.67
C LEU A 106 15.27 -10.10 10.91
N LYS A 107 14.66 -11.17 11.43
CA LYS A 107 13.88 -11.16 12.67
C LYS A 107 14.72 -10.98 13.94
N LYS A 108 16.03 -11.23 13.86
CA LYS A 108 16.96 -11.09 14.99
C LYS A 108 17.35 -9.63 15.19
#